data_AF-A0A243PGJ9-F1
#
_entry.id   AF-A0A243PGJ9-F1
#
_cell.length_a   1.000
_cell.length_b   1.000
_cell.length_c   1.000
_cell.angle_alpha   90.00
_cell.angle_beta   90.00
_cell.angle_gamma   90.00
#
_symmetry.space_group_name_H-M   'P 1'
#
loop_
_entity.id
_entity.type
_entity.pdbx_description
1 polymer ?
#
loop_
_entity_poly.entity_id
_entity_poly.type
_entity_poly.pdbx_seq_one_letter_code
_entity_poly.pdbx_strand_id
1 'polypeptide(L)'
;MNHFAIAGIVLTAVTGLYVASASNPNVVGERLLAQQQDIAALRMDADVLPALPPTGLDAAVFRKAKPQRFVWVSAGAPAQSGNGSRDRPFARIGDAVMMARPGTAIMVKAGTYNENVLFPKRTNGTPDAPIWLVSADGPQAARIVAPREGKWAAIGGGGTDNVLVQGFHVTGGHNGIQFSQNGYDYHDTVNNIAVYGNVIDNPKEDGVKINGGSNVIVADNVITNCYDEAIDLLGIVNGQISHNSVSKVDSRTGAISVKGGSDRILIDANKISDITSDGVLVGGWTSPRMASRPGYEGFEARNVRVTGNLVQGVGKRAVNIMAAQRVDVSGNYLDVSPTYGAAIELGRNHPRAAVALYSSDVAIANNQFSRKAGRMRSMEGTGKVRFLNNRNGGRPALSAGARPVPLPFSR
;
A
#
# COMPACT_ATOMS: atom_id res chain seq x y z
N MET A 1 73.37 -47.85 -17.67
CA MET A 1 73.24 -46.50 -18.27
C MET A 1 72.38 -45.66 -17.34
N ASN A 2 73.01 -44.59 -16.85
CA ASN A 2 72.56 -43.45 -16.03
C ASN A 2 71.80 -43.68 -14.71
N HIS A 3 72.52 -43.28 -13.66
CA HIS A 3 72.28 -43.21 -12.22
C HIS A 3 71.12 -42.27 -11.81
N PHE A 4 70.48 -42.51 -10.65
CA PHE A 4 70.82 -41.86 -9.37
C PHE A 4 69.85 -42.27 -8.24
N ALA A 5 70.40 -42.46 -7.05
CA ALA A 5 69.69 -42.68 -5.79
C ALA A 5 69.28 -41.34 -5.15
N ILE A 6 68.30 -41.37 -4.22
CA ILE A 6 68.42 -40.93 -2.81
C ILE A 6 67.07 -41.00 -2.09
N ALA A 7 67.18 -41.34 -0.82
CA ALA A 7 66.17 -41.66 0.18
C ALA A 7 65.16 -40.56 0.52
N GLY A 8 64.02 -40.99 1.07
CA GLY A 8 62.87 -40.15 1.40
C GLY A 8 62.93 -39.40 2.73
N ILE A 9 61.88 -38.60 2.96
CA ILE A 9 61.39 -38.11 4.25
C ILE A 9 59.89 -37.76 4.09
N VAL A 10 59.17 -37.94 5.20
CA VAL A 10 57.73 -37.97 5.40
C VAL A 10 57.04 -36.59 5.34
N LEU A 11 55.79 -36.66 4.92
CA LEU A 11 54.71 -35.66 4.82
C LEU A 11 54.50 -34.81 6.09
N THR A 12 54.27 -33.50 5.95
CA THR A 12 53.42 -32.73 6.87
C THR A 12 52.71 -31.60 6.12
N ALA A 13 51.38 -31.57 6.22
CA ALA A 13 50.49 -30.62 5.57
C ALA A 13 50.43 -29.29 6.32
N VAL A 14 50.33 -28.20 5.56
CA VAL A 14 50.30 -26.80 6.01
C VAL A 14 48.91 -26.44 6.53
N THR A 15 48.81 -26.15 7.82
CA THR A 15 47.72 -25.37 8.43
C THR A 15 48.16 -23.91 8.54
N GLY A 16 47.52 -23.02 7.76
CA GLY A 16 47.69 -21.58 7.88
C GLY A 16 46.91 -21.03 9.08
N LEU A 17 47.59 -20.91 10.21
CA LEU A 17 47.09 -20.26 11.41
C LEU A 17 47.22 -18.73 11.25
N TYR A 18 46.09 -18.03 11.08
CA TYR A 18 46.04 -16.56 11.17
C TYR A 18 46.08 -16.17 12.66
N VAL A 19 47.28 -15.89 13.18
CA VAL A 19 47.43 -15.27 14.51
C VAL A 19 47.22 -13.76 14.34
N ALA A 20 46.05 -13.27 14.74
CA ALA A 20 45.82 -11.85 14.89
C ALA A 20 46.65 -11.33 16.08
N SER A 21 47.65 -10.50 15.78
CA SER A 21 48.41 -9.74 16.78
C SER A 21 47.48 -8.71 17.44
N ALA A 22 47.08 -8.99 18.67
CA ALA A 22 46.41 -8.05 19.57
C ALA A 22 47.47 -7.27 20.36
N SER A 23 48.06 -6.23 19.76
CA SER A 23 48.92 -5.31 20.50
C SER A 23 48.98 -3.88 19.95
N ASN A 24 48.10 -3.50 19.02
CA ASN A 24 47.99 -2.10 18.59
C ASN A 24 46.75 -1.43 19.21
N PRO A 25 46.88 -0.69 20.33
CA PRO A 25 45.75 -0.04 21.01
C PRO A 25 45.03 1.00 20.13
N ASN A 26 45.66 1.45 19.03
CA ASN A 26 45.04 2.40 18.09
C ASN A 26 43.96 1.77 17.19
N VAL A 27 44.04 0.46 16.88
CA VAL A 27 43.06 -0.21 16.00
C VAL A 27 41.75 -0.51 16.73
N VAL A 28 41.82 -0.76 18.03
CA VAL A 28 40.64 -0.98 18.89
C VAL A 28 39.93 0.34 19.17
N GLY A 29 40.68 1.42 19.38
CA GLY A 29 40.15 2.78 19.53
C GLY A 29 39.42 3.27 18.28
N GLU A 30 39.99 3.08 17.08
CA GLU A 30 39.35 3.47 15.82
C GLU A 30 38.07 2.67 15.51
N ARG A 31 38.05 1.36 15.82
CA ARG A 31 36.83 0.55 15.67
C ARG A 31 35.72 0.95 16.65
N LEU A 32 36.08 1.26 17.90
CA LEU A 32 35.11 1.75 18.90
C LEU A 32 34.60 3.14 18.57
N LEU A 33 35.44 4.02 18.04
CA LEU A 33 35.05 5.37 17.58
C LEU A 33 34.15 5.31 16.34
N ALA A 34 34.46 4.48 15.35
CA ALA A 34 33.58 4.27 14.19
C ALA A 34 32.21 3.70 14.60
N GLN A 35 32.20 2.72 15.51
CA GLN A 35 30.96 2.12 16.01
C GLN A 35 30.16 3.09 16.90
N GLN A 36 30.82 3.97 17.66
CA GLN A 36 30.16 5.04 18.42
C GLN A 36 29.65 6.18 17.53
N GLN A 37 30.35 6.51 16.44
CA GLN A 37 29.89 7.47 15.44
C GLN A 37 28.67 6.93 14.69
N ASP A 38 28.65 5.65 14.34
CA ASP A 38 27.48 4.98 13.75
C ASP A 38 26.29 4.99 14.73
N ILE A 39 26.51 4.72 16.02
CA ILE A 39 25.46 4.79 17.05
C ILE A 39 24.99 6.23 17.29
N ALA A 40 25.88 7.23 17.22
CA ALA A 40 25.52 8.64 17.37
C ALA A 40 24.75 9.16 16.14
N ALA A 41 25.12 8.75 14.93
CA ALA A 41 24.37 9.03 13.70
C ALA A 41 22.97 8.38 13.75
N LEU A 42 22.88 7.11 14.16
CA LEU A 42 21.60 6.41 14.39
C LEU A 42 20.72 7.11 15.45
N ARG A 43 21.32 7.72 16.48
CA ARG A 43 20.59 8.48 17.52
C ARG A 43 20.13 9.86 17.05
N MET A 44 20.92 10.55 16.23
CA MET A 44 20.52 11.84 15.64
C MET A 44 19.47 11.68 14.53
N ASP A 45 19.47 10.57 13.79
CA ASP A 45 18.53 10.34 12.69
C ASP A 45 17.13 9.88 13.18
N ALA A 46 17.02 9.37 14.41
CA ALA A 46 15.74 8.99 15.02
C ALA A 46 14.82 10.21 15.28
N ASP A 47 15.40 11.38 15.52
CA ASP A 47 14.68 12.64 15.75
C ASP A 47 14.20 13.31 14.44
N VAL A 48 14.59 12.77 13.28
CA VAL A 48 14.23 13.26 11.93
C VAL A 48 13.21 12.33 11.25
N LEU A 49 12.77 11.26 11.91
CA LEU A 49 11.74 10.39 11.35
C LEU A 49 10.42 11.19 11.26
N PRO A 50 9.80 11.30 10.06
CA PRO A 50 8.48 11.88 9.96
C PRO A 50 7.52 11.11 10.86
N ALA A 51 6.55 11.82 11.44
CA ALA A 51 5.60 11.25 12.37
C ALA A 51 5.05 9.91 11.84
N LEU A 52 5.23 8.85 12.63
CA LEU A 52 4.68 7.54 12.34
C LEU A 52 3.15 7.61 12.22
N PRO A 53 2.51 6.69 11.48
CA PRO A 53 1.06 6.67 11.32
C PRO A 53 0.33 6.68 12.68
N PRO A 54 -0.80 7.40 12.79
CA PRO A 54 -1.52 7.57 14.04
C PRO A 54 -1.96 6.26 14.70
N THR A 55 -2.15 6.32 16.02
CA THR A 55 -2.66 5.24 16.87
C THR A 55 -4.07 4.77 16.44
N GLY A 56 -4.11 3.65 15.73
CA GLY A 56 -5.36 2.98 15.30
C GLY A 56 -5.18 2.03 14.11
N LEU A 57 -4.02 2.07 13.48
CA LEU A 57 -3.87 1.66 12.09
C LEU A 57 -3.32 0.25 11.84
N ASP A 58 -3.45 -0.76 12.71
CA ASP A 58 -2.70 -2.04 12.71
C ASP A 58 -1.35 -2.10 11.93
N ALA A 59 -0.62 -0.98 11.94
CA ALA A 59 0.73 -0.83 11.45
C ALA A 59 1.64 -1.42 12.52
N ALA A 60 1.24 -2.51 13.17
CA ALA A 60 1.97 -3.11 14.28
C ALA A 60 3.39 -3.46 13.83
N VAL A 61 3.56 -3.90 12.57
CA VAL A 61 4.85 -4.07 11.90
C VAL A 61 5.64 -2.76 11.88
N PHE A 62 5.14 -1.73 11.19
CA PHE A 62 5.89 -0.48 10.97
C PHE A 62 6.01 0.44 12.20
N ARG A 63 5.13 0.29 13.20
CA ARG A 63 5.17 1.05 14.46
C ARG A 63 6.13 0.47 15.48
N LYS A 64 6.32 -0.86 15.48
CA LYS A 64 7.22 -1.54 16.43
C LYS A 64 8.64 -1.63 15.89
N ALA A 65 8.78 -1.83 14.58
CA ALA A 65 10.09 -1.90 13.96
C ALA A 65 10.76 -0.53 13.91
N LYS A 66 12.08 -0.53 14.06
CA LYS A 66 12.92 0.67 13.91
C LYS A 66 13.87 0.46 12.74
N PRO A 67 14.18 1.49 11.95
CA PRO A 67 15.25 1.43 10.97
C PRO A 67 16.56 0.99 11.62
N GLN A 68 17.26 0.08 10.94
CA GLN A 68 18.58 -0.43 11.34
C GLN A 68 19.69 0.19 10.48
N ARG A 69 19.33 0.69 9.31
CA ARG A 69 20.24 1.30 8.34
C ARG A 69 19.55 2.45 7.63
N PHE A 70 20.27 3.54 7.42
CA PHE A 70 19.81 4.66 6.61
C PHE A 70 20.54 4.71 5.27
N VAL A 71 19.79 4.96 4.20
CA VAL A 71 20.31 5.21 2.85
C VAL A 71 19.73 6.53 2.37
N TRP A 72 20.58 7.49 2.04
CA TRP A 72 20.18 8.83 1.69
C TRP A 72 20.17 9.05 0.18
N VAL A 73 19.17 9.79 -0.29
CA VAL A 73 19.01 10.19 -1.69
C VAL A 73 18.83 11.71 -1.77
N SER A 74 19.46 12.37 -2.75
CA SER A 74 19.34 13.81 -2.98
C SER A 74 19.34 14.11 -4.48
N ALA A 75 18.35 14.88 -4.95
CA ALA A 75 18.25 15.24 -6.37
C ALA A 75 19.46 16.06 -6.87
N GLY A 76 20.16 16.75 -5.96
CA GLY A 76 21.39 17.50 -6.26
C GLY A 76 22.68 16.68 -6.15
N ALA A 77 22.62 15.39 -5.82
CA ALA A 77 23.82 14.57 -5.68
C ALA A 77 24.44 14.26 -7.06
N PRO A 78 25.78 14.11 -7.15
CA PRO A 78 26.43 13.69 -8.39
C PRO A 78 26.03 12.27 -8.79
N ALA A 79 25.63 12.09 -10.05
CA ALA A 79 25.06 10.83 -10.56
C ALA A 79 25.93 9.58 -10.38
N GLN A 80 27.27 9.71 -10.32
CA GLN A 80 28.20 8.59 -10.41
C GLN A 80 29.06 8.37 -9.15
N SER A 81 28.73 8.98 -8.01
CA SER A 81 29.63 8.92 -6.83
C SER A 81 28.96 8.88 -5.46
N GLY A 82 27.62 8.81 -5.40
CA GLY A 82 26.91 8.57 -4.16
C GLY A 82 27.15 7.13 -3.65
N ASN A 83 27.34 6.96 -2.35
CA ASN A 83 27.37 5.63 -1.71
C ASN A 83 26.15 5.41 -0.79
N GLY A 84 25.21 6.37 -0.78
CA GLY A 84 24.01 6.33 0.05
C GLY A 84 24.24 6.80 1.48
N SER A 85 25.44 7.25 1.85
CA SER A 85 25.64 7.93 3.14
C SER A 85 25.00 9.32 3.11
N ARG A 86 24.81 9.92 4.29
CA ARG A 86 24.23 11.27 4.40
C ARG A 86 25.07 12.34 3.68
N ASP A 87 26.39 12.18 3.72
CA ASP A 87 27.38 13.09 3.11
C ASP A 87 27.56 12.83 1.61
N ARG A 88 27.33 11.59 1.17
CA ARG A 88 27.43 11.16 -0.22
C ARG A 88 26.16 10.40 -0.64
N PRO A 89 25.00 11.09 -0.66
CA PRO A 89 23.73 10.45 -0.99
C PRO A 89 23.72 9.97 -2.43
N PHE A 90 22.87 8.99 -2.74
CA PHE A 90 22.59 8.62 -4.13
C PHE A 90 21.84 9.76 -4.85
N ALA A 91 22.06 9.88 -6.15
CA ALA A 91 21.32 10.84 -6.99
C ALA A 91 19.91 10.32 -7.37
N ARG A 92 19.74 9.00 -7.38
CA ARG A 92 18.50 8.33 -7.77
C ARG A 92 17.94 7.48 -6.63
N ILE A 93 16.62 7.45 -6.53
CA ILE A 93 15.90 6.61 -5.57
C ILE A 93 16.03 5.14 -5.99
N GLY A 94 16.03 4.85 -7.30
CA GLY A 94 16.23 3.49 -7.81
C GLY A 94 17.53 2.86 -7.32
N ASP A 95 18.64 3.61 -7.28
CA ASP A 95 19.93 3.11 -6.80
C ASP A 95 19.88 2.76 -5.30
N ALA A 96 19.17 3.57 -4.51
CA ALA A 96 18.96 3.29 -3.10
C ALA A 96 18.10 2.03 -2.87
N VAL A 97 17.05 1.85 -3.67
CA VAL A 97 16.19 0.66 -3.62
C VAL A 97 16.97 -0.60 -3.97
N MET A 98 17.86 -0.56 -4.97
CA MET A 98 18.74 -1.69 -5.32
C MET A 98 19.69 -2.10 -4.19
N MET A 99 19.99 -1.18 -3.27
CA MET A 99 20.87 -1.42 -2.12
C MET A 99 20.13 -1.77 -0.83
N ALA A 100 18.80 -1.72 -0.86
CA ALA A 100 17.96 -1.94 0.29
C ALA A 100 17.99 -3.40 0.73
N ARG A 101 17.94 -3.58 2.05
CA ARG A 101 17.89 -4.86 2.76
C ARG A 101 16.88 -4.72 3.90
N PRO A 102 16.41 -5.82 4.52
CA PRO A 102 15.60 -5.73 5.74
C PRO A 102 16.20 -4.73 6.74
N GLY A 103 15.37 -3.83 7.26
CA GLY A 103 15.79 -2.79 8.21
C GLY A 103 16.24 -1.48 7.56
N THR A 104 16.25 -1.37 6.23
CA THR A 104 16.70 -0.15 5.53
C THR A 104 15.61 0.91 5.47
N ALA A 105 15.90 2.10 5.98
CA ALA A 105 15.16 3.32 5.67
C ALA A 105 15.88 4.12 4.57
N ILE A 106 15.20 4.25 3.44
CA ILE A 106 15.59 5.08 2.31
C ILE A 106 15.02 6.48 2.54
N MET A 107 15.91 7.41 2.90
CA MET A 107 15.61 8.79 3.23
C MET A 107 15.82 9.66 1.99
N VAL A 108 14.72 10.09 1.37
CA VAL A 108 14.75 10.89 0.15
C VAL A 108 14.60 12.37 0.50
N LYS A 109 15.65 13.16 0.26
CA LYS A 109 15.63 14.61 0.49
C LYS A 109 14.65 15.32 -0.46
N ALA A 110 14.32 16.55 -0.12
CA ALA A 110 13.50 17.41 -0.96
C ALA A 110 14.09 17.53 -2.37
N GLY A 111 13.21 17.52 -3.37
CA GLY A 111 13.62 17.61 -4.77
C GLY A 111 12.69 16.84 -5.70
N THR A 112 12.92 17.03 -7.01
CA THR A 112 12.17 16.32 -8.06
C THR A 112 13.02 15.21 -8.66
N TYR A 113 12.46 14.00 -8.68
CA TYR A 113 13.09 12.79 -9.17
C TYR A 113 12.30 12.27 -10.38
N ASN A 114 12.91 12.37 -11.56
CA ASN A 114 12.28 11.95 -12.82
C ASN A 114 12.60 10.48 -13.12
N GLU A 115 11.90 9.56 -12.46
CA GLU A 115 12.11 8.12 -12.61
C GLU A 115 10.89 7.29 -12.20
N ASN A 116 10.90 6.00 -12.56
CA ASN A 116 10.10 4.98 -11.91
C ASN A 116 10.95 4.33 -10.80
N VAL A 117 10.38 4.18 -9.61
CA VAL A 117 11.03 3.56 -8.45
C VAL A 117 10.50 2.13 -8.30
N LEU A 118 11.26 1.15 -8.81
CA LEU A 118 10.82 -0.23 -8.87
C LEU A 118 11.61 -1.11 -7.90
N PHE A 119 10.92 -1.75 -6.96
CA PHE A 119 11.46 -2.76 -6.07
C PHE A 119 11.72 -4.06 -6.85
N PRO A 120 12.97 -4.54 -6.90
CA PRO A 120 13.27 -5.84 -7.47
C PRO A 120 12.57 -6.96 -6.70
N LYS A 121 12.27 -8.07 -7.38
CA LYS A 121 11.54 -9.25 -6.88
C LYS A 121 11.98 -9.80 -5.51
N ARG A 122 13.22 -9.53 -5.07
CA ARG A 122 13.76 -10.03 -3.80
C ARG A 122 14.15 -8.93 -2.81
N THR A 123 13.74 -7.70 -3.10
CA THR A 123 13.99 -6.55 -2.22
C THR A 123 12.83 -6.45 -1.24
N ASN A 124 12.87 -7.32 -0.23
CA ASN A 124 11.84 -7.45 0.78
C ASN A 124 12.40 -7.06 2.15
N GLY A 125 11.55 -6.45 2.96
CA GLY A 125 11.80 -6.37 4.39
C GLY A 125 11.38 -7.66 5.10
N THR A 126 11.47 -7.66 6.42
CA THR A 126 10.81 -8.64 7.29
C THR A 126 9.82 -7.95 8.22
N PRO A 127 8.91 -8.67 8.89
CA PRO A 127 7.98 -8.05 9.85
C PRO A 127 8.68 -7.27 10.98
N ASP A 128 9.91 -7.64 11.35
CA ASP A 128 10.69 -6.95 12.39
C ASP A 128 11.70 -5.94 11.83
N ALA A 129 11.95 -6.00 10.52
CA ALA A 129 12.91 -5.15 9.82
C ALA A 129 12.37 -4.82 8.41
N PRO A 130 11.29 -4.03 8.31
CA PRO A 130 10.73 -3.64 7.03
C PRO A 130 11.70 -2.74 6.24
N ILE A 131 11.32 -2.41 5.02
CA ILE A 131 11.98 -1.36 4.23
C ILE A 131 11.08 -0.13 4.26
N TRP A 132 11.65 1.02 4.61
CA TRP A 132 10.95 2.31 4.59
C TRP A 132 11.45 3.10 3.38
N LEU A 133 10.54 3.59 2.54
CA LEU A 133 10.80 4.60 1.53
C LEU A 133 10.10 5.87 1.98
N VAL A 134 10.85 6.94 2.25
CA VAL A 134 10.37 8.10 3.02
C VAL A 134 10.81 9.42 2.39
N SER A 135 9.88 10.38 2.25
CA SER A 135 10.21 11.79 2.03
C SER A 135 10.78 12.39 3.32
N ALA A 136 12.10 12.58 3.36
CA ALA A 136 12.87 12.84 4.58
C ALA A 136 12.74 14.28 5.09
N ASP A 137 12.59 15.25 4.19
CA ASP A 137 12.55 16.68 4.56
C ASP A 137 11.11 17.19 4.80
N GLY A 138 10.20 16.26 5.08
CA GLY A 138 8.80 16.53 5.39
C GLY A 138 7.81 15.99 4.36
N PRO A 139 6.50 16.03 4.68
CA PRO A 139 5.45 15.60 3.77
C PRO A 139 5.54 16.32 2.42
N GLN A 140 5.53 15.53 1.35
CA GLN A 140 5.54 15.93 -0.04
C GLN A 140 6.77 16.72 -0.51
N ALA A 141 7.82 16.83 0.32
CA ALA A 141 9.05 17.53 -0.04
C ALA A 141 9.81 16.81 -1.18
N ALA A 142 9.80 15.48 -1.19
CA ALA A 142 10.29 14.68 -2.29
C ALA A 142 9.17 14.39 -3.31
N ARG A 143 9.39 14.83 -4.55
CA ARG A 143 8.47 14.65 -5.67
C ARG A 143 9.02 13.64 -6.67
N ILE A 144 8.27 12.57 -6.93
CA ILE A 144 8.57 11.56 -7.96
C ILE A 144 7.70 11.84 -9.17
N VAL A 145 8.33 12.00 -10.34
CA VAL A 145 7.65 12.22 -11.61
C VAL A 145 7.97 11.06 -12.55
N ALA A 146 6.99 10.21 -12.79
CA ALA A 146 7.14 9.05 -13.65
C ALA A 146 6.46 9.28 -15.02
N PRO A 147 7.00 8.73 -16.12
CA PRO A 147 6.33 8.76 -17.41
C PRO A 147 4.93 8.12 -17.34
N ARG A 148 3.90 8.91 -17.66
CA ARG A 148 2.50 8.47 -17.62
C ARG A 148 2.17 7.39 -18.65
N GLU A 149 2.69 7.54 -19.87
CA GLU A 149 2.44 6.59 -20.96
C GLU A 149 3.31 5.32 -20.89
N GLY A 150 4.06 5.14 -19.80
CA GLY A 150 4.83 3.92 -19.55
C GLY A 150 3.96 2.73 -19.16
N LYS A 151 4.61 1.56 -19.09
CA LYS A 151 4.00 0.31 -18.58
C LYS A 151 4.13 0.13 -17.06
N TRP A 152 4.90 0.99 -16.40
CA TRP A 152 5.29 0.82 -15.00
C TRP A 152 4.60 1.84 -14.12
N ALA A 153 4.32 1.45 -12.88
CA ALA A 153 3.89 2.39 -11.86
C ALA A 153 5.02 3.38 -11.51
N ALA A 154 4.67 4.54 -10.94
CA ALA A 154 5.68 5.50 -10.49
C ALA A 154 6.51 4.92 -9.34
N ILE A 155 5.85 4.24 -8.40
CA ILE A 155 6.49 3.39 -7.39
C ILE A 155 5.88 1.99 -7.48
N GLY A 156 6.67 0.93 -7.51
CA GLY A 156 6.07 -0.40 -7.44
C GLY A 156 6.99 -1.58 -7.30
N GLY A 157 6.40 -2.77 -7.19
CA GLY A 157 7.11 -4.03 -6.99
C GLY A 157 6.24 -5.26 -7.22
N GLY A 158 6.87 -6.37 -7.59
CA GLY A 158 6.23 -7.67 -7.79
C GLY A 158 6.72 -8.68 -6.75
N GLY A 159 5.82 -9.34 -6.01
CA GLY A 159 6.20 -10.28 -4.93
C GLY A 159 6.93 -9.59 -3.76
N THR A 160 6.58 -8.32 -3.51
CA THR A 160 7.23 -7.47 -2.52
C THR A 160 6.57 -7.56 -1.15
N ASP A 161 7.37 -7.67 -0.09
CA ASP A 161 6.89 -7.76 1.29
C ASP A 161 7.52 -6.72 2.23
N ASN A 162 6.75 -6.30 3.25
CA ASN A 162 7.19 -5.47 4.37
C ASN A 162 7.78 -4.12 3.92
N VAL A 163 7.02 -3.38 3.11
CA VAL A 163 7.43 -2.08 2.56
C VAL A 163 6.46 -0.98 2.98
N LEU A 164 7.02 0.13 3.47
CA LEU A 164 6.33 1.39 3.69
C LEU A 164 6.72 2.40 2.60
N VAL A 165 5.73 3.05 1.98
CA VAL A 165 5.91 4.22 1.13
C VAL A 165 5.23 5.41 1.78
N GLN A 166 6.02 6.40 2.22
CA GLN A 166 5.54 7.48 3.07
C GLN A 166 5.90 8.87 2.57
N GLY A 167 4.89 9.74 2.52
CA GLY A 167 5.08 11.19 2.48
C GLY A 167 5.50 11.76 1.13
N PHE A 168 5.40 11.04 0.02
CA PHE A 168 5.82 11.55 -1.29
C PHE A 168 4.74 12.38 -1.98
N HIS A 169 5.17 13.25 -2.90
CA HIS A 169 4.35 13.68 -4.02
C HIS A 169 4.67 12.82 -5.24
N VAL A 170 3.72 11.99 -5.69
CA VAL A 170 3.87 11.07 -6.81
C VAL A 170 3.00 11.54 -7.97
N THR A 171 3.61 11.84 -9.12
CA THR A 171 2.89 12.24 -10.33
C THR A 171 3.19 11.27 -11.47
N GLY A 172 2.13 10.84 -12.18
CA GLY A 172 2.26 9.99 -13.37
C GLY A 172 2.43 8.51 -13.07
N GLY A 173 3.11 7.81 -13.98
CA GLY A 173 3.15 6.34 -14.01
C GLY A 173 1.90 5.72 -14.65
N HIS A 174 2.01 4.43 -15.00
CA HIS A 174 0.85 3.64 -15.42
C HIS A 174 -0.18 3.61 -14.28
N ASN A 175 0.28 3.21 -13.10
CA ASN A 175 -0.37 3.45 -11.82
C ASN A 175 0.52 4.41 -10.99
N GLY A 176 -0.04 5.11 -10.01
CA GLY A 176 0.76 5.93 -9.11
C GLY A 176 1.68 5.05 -8.24
N ILE A 177 1.08 4.21 -7.41
CA ILE A 177 1.79 3.24 -6.57
C ILE A 177 1.19 1.85 -6.80
N GLN A 178 2.01 0.86 -7.12
CA GLN A 178 1.55 -0.51 -7.35
C GLN A 178 2.44 -1.57 -6.73
N PHE A 179 1.86 -2.40 -5.86
CA PHE A 179 2.49 -3.66 -5.45
C PHE A 179 1.59 -4.81 -5.83
N SER A 180 2.11 -5.81 -6.52
CA SER A 180 1.29 -6.92 -6.99
C SER A 180 2.00 -8.23 -6.74
N GLN A 181 1.23 -9.30 -6.57
CA GLN A 181 1.78 -10.64 -6.72
C GLN A 181 2.53 -10.75 -8.04
N ASN A 182 3.58 -11.55 -8.06
CA ASN A 182 4.31 -11.82 -9.29
C ASN A 182 3.80 -13.12 -9.92
N GLY A 183 2.97 -12.98 -10.95
CA GLY A 183 2.23 -14.09 -11.56
C GLY A 183 0.73 -13.99 -11.28
N TYR A 184 0.02 -15.11 -11.39
CA TYR A 184 -1.44 -15.18 -11.21
C TYR A 184 -1.89 -16.35 -10.31
N ASP A 185 -0.94 -17.08 -9.75
CA ASP A 185 -1.17 -18.31 -8.98
C ASP A 185 -1.11 -18.10 -7.45
N TYR A 186 -0.88 -16.85 -7.00
CA TYR A 186 -0.72 -16.49 -5.59
C TYR A 186 0.42 -17.23 -4.88
N HIS A 187 1.44 -17.72 -5.60
CA HIS A 187 2.66 -18.28 -4.99
C HIS A 187 3.68 -17.21 -4.57
N ASP A 188 3.64 -16.04 -5.21
CA ASP A 188 4.59 -14.94 -5.03
C ASP A 188 3.82 -13.65 -4.69
N THR A 189 3.13 -13.67 -3.55
CA THR A 189 2.20 -12.63 -3.10
C THR A 189 2.89 -11.37 -2.56
N VAL A 190 2.12 -10.33 -2.26
CA VAL A 190 2.56 -9.17 -1.48
C VAL A 190 2.03 -9.22 -0.05
N ASN A 191 2.84 -8.88 0.94
CA ASN A 191 2.44 -8.88 2.34
C ASN A 191 2.99 -7.68 3.09
N ASN A 192 2.20 -7.14 4.03
CA ASN A 192 2.61 -6.04 4.89
C ASN A 192 3.06 -4.81 4.07
N ILE A 193 2.17 -4.30 3.23
CA ILE A 193 2.42 -3.10 2.42
C ILE A 193 1.66 -1.92 3.01
N ALA A 194 2.36 -0.80 3.21
CA ALA A 194 1.76 0.44 3.68
C ALA A 194 2.04 1.59 2.71
N VAL A 195 0.98 2.29 2.30
CA VAL A 195 1.01 3.50 1.48
C VAL A 195 0.37 4.62 2.29
N TYR A 196 1.19 5.53 2.80
CA TYR A 196 0.78 6.45 3.86
C TYR A 196 1.17 7.91 3.59
N GLY A 197 0.22 8.84 3.73
CA GLY A 197 0.55 10.27 3.73
C GLY A 197 1.05 10.81 2.39
N ASN A 198 0.72 10.19 1.27
CA ASN A 198 1.21 10.60 -0.05
C ASN A 198 0.20 11.51 -0.76
N VAL A 199 0.70 12.38 -1.64
CA VAL A 199 -0.11 13.02 -2.69
C VAL A 199 0.16 12.28 -3.98
N ILE A 200 -0.88 11.74 -4.63
CA ILE A 200 -0.80 10.93 -5.84
C ILE A 200 -1.69 11.57 -6.90
N ASP A 201 -1.12 11.99 -8.02
CA ASP A 201 -1.87 12.66 -9.08
C ASP A 201 -1.50 12.23 -10.49
N ASN A 202 -2.50 12.30 -11.37
CA ASN A 202 -2.36 12.06 -12.81
C ASN A 202 -1.73 10.71 -13.21
N PRO A 203 -1.98 9.57 -12.52
CA PRO A 203 -1.61 8.28 -13.08
C PRO A 203 -2.41 8.01 -14.37
N LYS A 204 -1.92 7.08 -15.18
CA LYS A 204 -2.65 6.68 -16.40
C LYS A 204 -3.89 5.84 -16.11
N GLU A 205 -3.84 4.98 -15.10
CA GLU A 205 -4.95 4.12 -14.65
C GLU A 205 -5.24 4.43 -13.17
N ASP A 206 -4.60 3.69 -12.26
CA ASP A 206 -4.95 3.71 -10.85
C ASP A 206 -4.04 4.61 -10.01
N GLY A 207 -4.59 5.18 -8.95
CA GLY A 207 -3.80 5.88 -7.93
C GLY A 207 -2.90 4.92 -7.16
N VAL A 208 -3.54 4.00 -6.43
CA VAL A 208 -2.91 2.94 -5.67
C VAL A 208 -3.52 1.61 -6.06
N LYS A 209 -2.70 0.65 -6.52
CA LYS A 209 -3.15 -0.69 -6.86
C LYS A 209 -2.37 -1.73 -6.07
N ILE A 210 -3.06 -2.53 -5.25
CA ILE A 210 -2.44 -3.65 -4.54
C ILE A 210 -3.18 -4.94 -4.88
N ASN A 211 -2.46 -5.92 -5.41
CA ASN A 211 -3.04 -7.17 -5.90
C ASN A 211 -2.36 -8.39 -5.27
N GLY A 212 -3.15 -9.33 -4.75
CA GLY A 212 -2.72 -10.70 -4.48
C GLY A 212 -1.85 -10.78 -3.24
N GLY A 213 -2.46 -10.64 -2.06
CA GLY A 213 -1.68 -10.42 -0.86
C GLY A 213 -2.45 -10.34 0.44
N SER A 214 -1.76 -9.88 1.48
CA SER A 214 -2.36 -9.65 2.79
C SER A 214 -1.75 -8.49 3.57
N ASN A 215 -2.49 -7.99 4.55
CA ASN A 215 -2.04 -6.95 5.49
C ASN A 215 -1.63 -5.66 4.76
N VAL A 216 -2.59 -5.03 4.09
CA VAL A 216 -2.36 -3.83 3.28
C VAL A 216 -2.99 -2.62 3.94
N ILE A 217 -2.24 -1.52 3.99
CA ILE A 217 -2.71 -0.23 4.48
C ILE A 217 -2.57 0.82 3.37
N VAL A 218 -3.66 1.51 3.08
CA VAL A 218 -3.67 2.72 2.24
C VAL A 218 -4.36 3.82 3.04
N ALA A 219 -3.57 4.72 3.63
CA ALA A 219 -4.12 5.70 4.56
C ALA A 219 -3.54 7.10 4.43
N ASP A 220 -4.37 8.10 4.76
CA ASP A 220 -3.98 9.51 4.80
C ASP A 220 -3.40 10.03 3.47
N ASN A 221 -3.80 9.44 2.34
CA ASN A 221 -3.36 9.88 1.01
C ASN A 221 -4.35 10.86 0.39
N VAL A 222 -3.84 11.76 -0.45
CA VAL A 222 -4.64 12.58 -1.36
C VAL A 222 -4.44 12.01 -2.77
N ILE A 223 -5.50 11.53 -3.40
CA ILE A 223 -5.43 10.86 -4.70
C ILE A 223 -6.36 11.57 -5.69
N THR A 224 -5.81 12.05 -6.81
CA THR A 224 -6.57 12.86 -7.76
C THR A 224 -6.26 12.58 -9.22
N ASN A 225 -7.21 12.89 -10.11
CA ASN A 225 -7.04 12.81 -11.57
C ASN A 225 -6.60 11.42 -12.06
N CYS A 226 -7.19 10.36 -11.51
CA CYS A 226 -6.99 8.99 -11.99
C CYS A 226 -7.99 8.67 -13.11
N TYR A 227 -7.59 7.82 -14.05
CA TYR A 227 -8.47 7.39 -15.14
C TYR A 227 -9.35 6.20 -14.74
N ASP A 228 -8.90 5.30 -13.86
CA ASP A 228 -9.72 4.17 -13.44
C ASP A 228 -9.99 4.19 -11.94
N GLU A 229 -9.27 3.42 -11.12
CA GLU A 229 -9.55 3.36 -9.68
C GLU A 229 -8.53 4.23 -8.90
N ALA A 230 -9.00 5.11 -8.02
CA ALA A 230 -8.04 5.81 -7.15
C ALA A 230 -7.37 4.84 -6.19
N ILE A 231 -8.11 3.85 -5.67
CA ILE A 231 -7.58 2.77 -4.85
C ILE A 231 -8.22 1.45 -5.31
N ASP A 232 -7.40 0.49 -5.75
CA ASP A 232 -7.85 -0.85 -6.15
C ASP A 232 -7.13 -1.93 -5.32
N LEU A 233 -7.90 -2.61 -4.45
CA LEU A 233 -7.45 -3.80 -3.73
C LEU A 233 -8.07 -5.05 -4.36
N LEU A 234 -7.24 -5.86 -4.99
CA LEU A 234 -7.64 -7.08 -5.67
C LEU A 234 -7.05 -8.30 -4.96
N GLY A 235 -7.89 -9.22 -4.49
CA GLY A 235 -7.42 -10.44 -3.82
C GLY A 235 -6.61 -10.18 -2.54
N ILE A 236 -7.00 -9.15 -1.78
CA ILE A 236 -6.34 -8.77 -0.53
C ILE A 236 -7.09 -9.34 0.66
N VAL A 237 -6.34 -9.90 1.62
CA VAL A 237 -6.88 -10.34 2.90
C VAL A 237 -6.33 -9.48 4.01
N ASN A 238 -7.20 -8.98 4.90
CA ASN A 238 -6.84 -8.04 5.96
C ASN A 238 -6.26 -6.74 5.38
N GLY A 239 -7.16 -5.81 5.03
CA GLY A 239 -6.77 -4.53 4.43
C GLY A 239 -7.51 -3.35 5.03
N GLN A 240 -6.86 -2.20 5.02
CA GLN A 240 -7.43 -0.94 5.50
C GLN A 240 -7.23 0.17 4.48
N ILE A 241 -8.32 0.82 4.11
CA ILE A 241 -8.37 2.01 3.28
C ILE A 241 -8.99 3.11 4.12
N SER A 242 -8.19 4.02 4.68
CA SER A 242 -8.73 4.98 5.63
C SER A 242 -8.18 6.40 5.55
N HIS A 243 -9.02 7.38 5.85
CA HIS A 243 -8.63 8.79 5.91
C HIS A 243 -8.05 9.33 4.60
N ASN A 244 -8.35 8.70 3.46
CA ASN A 244 -7.92 9.19 2.16
C ASN A 244 -8.88 10.27 1.64
N SER A 245 -8.34 11.24 0.91
CA SER A 245 -9.11 12.20 0.11
C SER A 245 -8.98 11.84 -1.36
N VAL A 246 -10.05 11.32 -1.94
CA VAL A 246 -10.11 10.86 -3.34
C VAL A 246 -10.99 11.83 -4.13
N SER A 247 -10.48 12.36 -5.23
CA SER A 247 -11.32 13.20 -6.11
C SER A 247 -10.93 13.19 -7.59
N LYS A 248 -11.84 13.64 -8.45
CA LYS A 248 -11.61 13.78 -9.91
C LYS A 248 -11.16 12.46 -10.54
N VAL A 249 -11.91 11.39 -10.28
CA VAL A 249 -11.60 10.06 -10.80
C VAL A 249 -12.56 9.77 -11.94
N ASP A 250 -12.03 9.52 -13.14
CA ASP A 250 -12.82 9.14 -14.31
C ASP A 250 -13.13 7.63 -14.36
N SER A 251 -13.50 7.07 -13.22
CA SER A 251 -13.55 5.62 -13.01
C SER A 251 -14.53 4.92 -13.94
N ARG A 252 -14.15 3.74 -14.45
CA ARG A 252 -15.07 2.85 -15.17
C ARG A 252 -15.86 1.95 -14.22
N THR A 253 -15.37 1.78 -13.00
CA THR A 253 -15.89 0.91 -11.94
C THR A 253 -16.29 1.75 -10.73
N GLY A 254 -15.46 1.83 -9.69
CA GLY A 254 -15.58 2.73 -8.55
C GLY A 254 -14.24 3.34 -8.14
N ALA A 255 -14.29 4.52 -7.51
CA ALA A 255 -13.08 5.24 -7.10
C ALA A 255 -12.25 4.48 -6.06
N ILE A 256 -12.92 3.85 -5.10
CA ILE A 256 -12.31 2.85 -4.21
C ILE A 256 -12.93 1.49 -4.53
N SER A 257 -12.11 0.52 -4.93
CA SER A 257 -12.54 -0.81 -5.33
C SER A 257 -11.87 -1.89 -4.48
N VAL A 258 -12.68 -2.85 -4.03
CA VAL A 258 -12.24 -4.04 -3.29
C VAL A 258 -12.87 -5.28 -3.94
N LYS A 259 -12.07 -6.10 -4.62
CA LYS A 259 -12.57 -7.19 -5.49
C LYS A 259 -11.63 -8.41 -5.51
N GLY A 260 -11.92 -9.40 -6.35
CA GLY A 260 -11.00 -10.52 -6.62
C GLY A 260 -10.83 -11.51 -5.47
N GLY A 261 -11.87 -11.71 -4.66
CA GLY A 261 -11.83 -12.57 -3.47
C GLY A 261 -11.26 -11.88 -2.23
N SER A 262 -11.26 -10.55 -2.20
CA SER A 262 -10.77 -9.80 -1.04
C SER A 262 -11.61 -10.09 0.22
N ASP A 263 -10.97 -10.17 1.38
CA ASP A 263 -11.61 -10.56 2.64
C ASP A 263 -11.09 -9.74 3.83
N ARG A 264 -11.99 -9.38 4.76
CA ARG A 264 -11.68 -8.59 5.97
C ARG A 264 -11.07 -7.23 5.61
N ILE A 265 -11.84 -6.43 4.89
CA ILE A 265 -11.41 -5.09 4.46
C ILE A 265 -12.19 -4.01 5.20
N LEU A 266 -11.47 -3.03 5.74
CA LEU A 266 -12.03 -1.82 6.33
C LEU A 266 -11.85 -0.64 5.37
N ILE A 267 -12.95 0.02 5.01
CA ILE A 267 -12.98 1.27 4.24
C ILE A 267 -13.55 2.34 5.16
N ASP A 268 -12.69 3.14 5.80
CA ASP A 268 -13.09 4.00 6.92
C ASP A 268 -12.71 5.47 6.76
N ALA A 269 -13.64 6.38 7.08
CA ALA A 269 -13.34 7.81 7.20
C ALA A 269 -12.71 8.46 5.95
N ASN A 270 -13.00 7.94 4.76
CA ASN A 270 -12.52 8.52 3.50
C ASN A 270 -13.45 9.65 3.03
N LYS A 271 -12.86 10.66 2.37
CA LYS A 271 -13.58 11.69 1.65
C LYS A 271 -13.48 11.40 0.15
N ILE A 272 -14.62 11.18 -0.49
CA ILE A 272 -14.71 10.81 -1.90
C ILE A 272 -15.61 11.82 -2.62
N SER A 273 -15.08 12.51 -3.62
CA SER A 273 -15.85 13.48 -4.40
C SER A 273 -15.49 13.53 -5.88
N ASP A 274 -16.40 14.05 -6.70
CA ASP A 274 -16.12 14.35 -8.12
C ASP A 274 -15.70 13.09 -8.90
N ILE A 275 -16.52 12.05 -8.81
CA ILE A 275 -16.28 10.74 -9.41
C ILE A 275 -17.26 10.52 -10.55
N THR A 276 -16.81 10.03 -11.71
CA THR A 276 -17.71 9.82 -12.87
C THR A 276 -18.54 8.53 -12.79
N SER A 277 -18.17 7.58 -11.93
CA SER A 277 -18.87 6.30 -11.70
C SER A 277 -19.25 6.11 -10.21
N ASP A 278 -18.93 4.96 -9.60
CA ASP A 278 -19.26 4.66 -8.20
C ASP A 278 -18.23 5.27 -7.24
N GLY A 279 -18.66 5.69 -6.05
CA GLY A 279 -17.74 6.13 -5.00
C GLY A 279 -16.93 4.96 -4.44
N VAL A 280 -17.62 3.95 -3.90
CA VAL A 280 -17.04 2.73 -3.37
C VAL A 280 -17.65 1.52 -4.07
N LEU A 281 -16.82 0.60 -4.57
CA LEU A 281 -17.22 -0.70 -5.12
C LEU A 281 -16.71 -1.81 -4.19
N VAL A 282 -17.64 -2.59 -3.65
CA VAL A 282 -17.38 -3.80 -2.87
C VAL A 282 -17.78 -5.02 -3.69
N GLY A 283 -16.79 -5.80 -4.08
CA GLY A 283 -16.90 -6.89 -5.04
C GLY A 283 -16.83 -6.37 -6.49
N GLY A 284 -17.71 -6.83 -7.37
CA GLY A 284 -17.77 -6.39 -8.76
C GLY A 284 -17.45 -7.48 -9.76
N TRP A 285 -16.41 -7.27 -10.55
CA TRP A 285 -15.98 -8.21 -11.58
C TRP A 285 -14.48 -8.33 -11.61
N THR A 286 -14.01 -9.56 -11.51
CA THR A 286 -12.62 -9.91 -11.77
C THR A 286 -12.54 -10.82 -12.99
N SER A 287 -11.62 -10.51 -13.92
CA SER A 287 -11.45 -11.35 -15.11
C SER A 287 -11.01 -12.76 -14.71
N PRO A 288 -11.34 -13.81 -15.49
CA PRO A 288 -10.89 -15.19 -15.19
C PRO A 288 -9.37 -15.35 -15.09
N ARG A 289 -8.59 -14.47 -15.74
CA ARG A 289 -7.11 -14.45 -15.62
C ARG A 289 -6.61 -13.95 -14.28
N MET A 290 -7.44 -13.17 -13.59
CA MET A 290 -7.19 -12.64 -12.25
C MET A 290 -8.04 -13.39 -11.23
N ALA A 291 -8.31 -14.68 -11.48
CA ALA A 291 -9.23 -15.51 -10.71
C ALA A 291 -9.10 -15.27 -9.20
N SER A 292 -10.24 -15.38 -8.50
CA SER A 292 -10.28 -15.27 -7.05
C SER A 292 -9.16 -16.10 -6.44
N ARG A 293 -8.50 -15.52 -5.43
CA ARG A 293 -7.47 -16.20 -4.63
C ARG A 293 -7.89 -17.65 -4.35
N PRO A 294 -7.01 -18.66 -4.52
CA PRO A 294 -7.33 -20.05 -4.20
C PRO A 294 -7.94 -20.18 -2.79
N GLY A 295 -9.08 -20.85 -2.67
CA GLY A 295 -9.84 -20.97 -1.42
C GLY A 295 -10.78 -19.80 -1.11
N TYR A 296 -10.91 -18.84 -2.02
CA TYR A 296 -11.84 -17.70 -1.93
C TYR A 296 -12.86 -17.74 -3.08
N GLU A 297 -13.33 -18.95 -3.41
CA GLU A 297 -14.40 -19.16 -4.38
C GLU A 297 -15.77 -18.76 -3.79
N GLY A 298 -16.67 -18.26 -4.63
CA GLY A 298 -18.08 -18.00 -4.24
C GLY A 298 -18.42 -16.55 -3.86
N PHE A 299 -17.45 -15.64 -3.84
CA PHE A 299 -17.66 -14.19 -3.67
C PHE A 299 -16.56 -13.38 -4.35
N GLU A 300 -16.86 -12.11 -4.67
CA GLU A 300 -15.87 -11.14 -5.16
C GLU A 300 -15.23 -10.36 -4.00
N ALA A 301 -15.97 -10.16 -2.91
CA ALA A 301 -15.46 -9.64 -1.66
C ALA A 301 -16.26 -10.17 -0.46
N ARG A 302 -15.63 -10.32 0.70
CA ARG A 302 -16.29 -10.78 1.93
C ARG A 302 -15.83 -10.02 3.17
N ASN A 303 -16.69 -9.95 4.18
CA ASN A 303 -16.39 -9.32 5.48
C ASN A 303 -15.83 -7.89 5.30
N VAL A 304 -16.52 -7.09 4.49
CA VAL A 304 -16.10 -5.71 4.19
C VAL A 304 -16.92 -4.73 5.02
N ARG A 305 -16.25 -3.75 5.63
CA ARG A 305 -16.89 -2.68 6.39
C ARG A 305 -16.63 -1.35 5.71
N VAL A 306 -17.67 -0.62 5.39
CA VAL A 306 -17.64 0.72 4.79
C VAL A 306 -18.21 1.67 5.83
N THR A 307 -17.34 2.39 6.55
CA THR A 307 -17.72 3.17 7.74
C THR A 307 -17.24 4.60 7.72
N GLY A 308 -18.04 5.53 8.27
CA GLY A 308 -17.59 6.91 8.50
C GLY A 308 -17.22 7.71 7.24
N ASN A 309 -17.51 7.22 6.03
CA ASN A 309 -17.08 7.86 4.79
C ASN A 309 -18.00 9.03 4.42
N LEU A 310 -17.43 10.05 3.79
CA LEU A 310 -18.13 11.12 3.10
C LEU A 310 -18.05 10.87 1.60
N VAL A 311 -19.14 10.41 0.98
CA VAL A 311 -19.21 10.13 -0.44
C VAL A 311 -20.21 11.06 -1.11
N GLN A 312 -19.73 11.93 -1.99
CA GLN A 312 -20.55 12.98 -2.62
C GLN A 312 -20.16 13.22 -4.08
N GLY A 313 -21.05 13.78 -4.91
CA GLY A 313 -20.68 14.15 -6.28
C GLY A 313 -20.18 12.94 -7.10
N VAL A 314 -20.90 11.82 -7.01
CA VAL A 314 -20.62 10.60 -7.77
C VAL A 314 -21.56 10.50 -8.96
N GLY A 315 -21.08 9.98 -10.09
CA GLY A 315 -21.88 9.84 -11.31
C GLY A 315 -22.90 8.71 -11.22
N LYS A 316 -22.59 7.63 -10.51
CA LYS A 316 -23.47 6.47 -10.28
C LYS A 316 -23.88 6.36 -8.81
N ARG A 317 -23.35 5.39 -8.06
CA ARG A 317 -23.77 5.11 -6.68
C ARG A 317 -22.69 5.57 -5.71
N ALA A 318 -23.08 5.94 -4.50
CA ALA A 318 -22.11 6.19 -3.45
C ALA A 318 -21.41 4.90 -3.02
N VAL A 319 -22.17 3.81 -2.87
CA VAL A 319 -21.65 2.45 -2.61
C VAL A 319 -22.33 1.46 -3.56
N ASN A 320 -21.55 0.60 -4.19
CA ASN A 320 -22.02 -0.48 -5.04
C ASN A 320 -21.53 -1.82 -4.47
N ILE A 321 -22.44 -2.78 -4.28
CA ILE A 321 -22.17 -4.08 -3.65
C ILE A 321 -22.53 -5.16 -4.65
N MET A 322 -21.52 -5.83 -5.21
CA MET A 322 -21.71 -6.78 -6.30
C MET A 322 -21.02 -8.10 -5.99
N ALA A 323 -21.79 -9.19 -5.90
CA ALA A 323 -21.29 -10.50 -5.47
C ALA A 323 -20.48 -10.48 -4.17
N ALA A 324 -20.87 -9.63 -3.22
CA ALA A 324 -20.15 -9.46 -1.97
C ALA A 324 -20.96 -9.93 -0.76
N GLN A 325 -20.29 -10.59 0.18
CA GLN A 325 -20.92 -11.26 1.31
C GLN A 325 -20.50 -10.63 2.64
N ARG A 326 -21.43 -10.55 3.60
CA ARG A 326 -21.16 -10.02 4.95
C ARG A 326 -20.58 -8.60 4.89
N VAL A 327 -21.33 -7.70 4.25
CA VAL A 327 -20.94 -6.29 4.08
C VAL A 327 -21.68 -5.44 5.11
N ASP A 328 -20.95 -4.58 5.82
CA ASP A 328 -21.50 -3.59 6.77
C ASP A 328 -21.25 -2.19 6.21
N VAL A 329 -22.32 -1.48 5.84
CA VAL A 329 -22.26 -0.08 5.40
C VAL A 329 -22.90 0.76 6.49
N SER A 330 -22.10 1.45 7.30
CA SER A 330 -22.64 2.19 8.44
C SER A 330 -21.95 3.51 8.79
N GLY A 331 -22.74 4.46 9.29
CA GLY A 331 -22.22 5.76 9.73
C GLY A 331 -21.65 6.63 8.60
N ASN A 332 -22.04 6.39 7.35
CA ASN A 332 -21.55 7.17 6.21
C ASN A 332 -22.50 8.32 5.87
N TYR A 333 -21.97 9.37 5.26
CA TYR A 333 -22.76 10.29 4.44
C TYR A 333 -22.69 9.85 2.98
N LEU A 334 -23.85 9.56 2.40
CA LEU A 334 -23.99 9.02 1.05
C LEU A 334 -24.86 9.94 0.20
N ASP A 335 -24.25 10.61 -0.76
CA ASP A 335 -24.97 11.40 -1.73
C ASP A 335 -25.65 10.49 -2.77
N VAL A 336 -26.89 10.80 -3.09
CA VAL A 336 -27.65 10.08 -4.10
C VAL A 336 -27.48 10.81 -5.43
N SER A 337 -26.74 10.22 -6.38
CA SER A 337 -26.54 10.78 -7.72
C SER A 337 -27.87 11.21 -8.36
N PRO A 338 -27.99 12.45 -8.87
CA PRO A 338 -29.19 12.95 -9.51
C PRO A 338 -29.58 12.13 -10.75
N THR A 339 -28.60 11.53 -11.43
CA THR A 339 -28.79 10.85 -12.72
C THR A 339 -28.95 9.33 -12.62
N TYR A 340 -28.49 8.70 -11.53
CA TYR A 340 -28.49 7.23 -11.42
C TYR A 340 -29.63 6.66 -10.56
N GLY A 341 -30.13 7.42 -9.60
CA GLY A 341 -31.33 7.08 -8.83
C GLY A 341 -31.13 6.14 -7.63
N ALA A 342 -29.89 5.78 -7.26
CA ALA A 342 -29.59 5.01 -6.06
C ALA A 342 -28.24 5.42 -5.42
N ALA A 343 -28.20 5.66 -4.11
CA ALA A 343 -26.94 5.84 -3.35
C ALA A 343 -26.27 4.50 -3.05
N ILE A 344 -27.05 3.46 -2.75
CA ILE A 344 -26.54 2.09 -2.58
C ILE A 344 -27.19 1.18 -3.60
N GLU A 345 -26.39 0.37 -4.30
CA GLU A 345 -26.89 -0.76 -5.08
C GLU A 345 -26.33 -2.07 -4.57
N LEU A 346 -27.13 -3.12 -4.65
CA LEU A 346 -26.75 -4.49 -4.34
C LEU A 346 -27.16 -5.42 -5.49
N GLY A 347 -26.32 -6.38 -5.84
CA GLY A 347 -26.66 -7.37 -6.86
C GLY A 347 -25.62 -8.48 -7.02
N ARG A 348 -25.80 -9.29 -8.07
CA ARG A 348 -24.83 -10.28 -8.51
C ARG A 348 -23.58 -9.67 -9.15
N ASN A 349 -22.57 -10.49 -9.42
CA ASN A 349 -21.42 -10.14 -10.26
C ASN A 349 -21.85 -9.86 -11.72
N HIS A 350 -20.87 -9.58 -12.59
CA HIS A 350 -21.12 -9.24 -13.99
C HIS A 350 -22.08 -10.24 -14.68
N PRO A 351 -23.10 -9.78 -15.44
CA PRO A 351 -24.10 -10.67 -16.05
C PRO A 351 -23.52 -11.76 -16.96
N ARG A 352 -22.36 -11.51 -17.56
CA ARG A 352 -21.64 -12.47 -18.42
C ARG A 352 -20.60 -13.34 -17.69
N ALA A 353 -20.56 -13.31 -16.35
CA ALA A 353 -19.66 -14.19 -15.61
C ALA A 353 -20.07 -15.67 -15.82
N ALA A 354 -19.09 -16.56 -15.91
CA ALA A 354 -19.33 -18.00 -16.08
C ALA A 354 -20.10 -18.61 -14.90
N VAL A 355 -19.90 -18.04 -13.70
CA VAL A 355 -20.60 -18.42 -12.47
C VAL A 355 -21.26 -17.18 -11.89
N ALA A 356 -22.57 -17.26 -11.65
CA ALA A 356 -23.30 -16.21 -10.95
C ALA A 356 -22.95 -16.23 -9.47
N LEU A 357 -22.46 -15.11 -8.96
CA LEU A 357 -22.15 -14.89 -7.55
C LEU A 357 -23.09 -13.84 -6.99
N TYR A 358 -23.52 -14.00 -5.75
CA TYR A 358 -24.60 -13.23 -5.16
C TYR A 358 -24.11 -12.38 -3.99
N SER A 359 -24.73 -11.21 -3.82
CA SER A 359 -24.51 -10.41 -2.62
C SER A 359 -25.41 -10.90 -1.49
N SER A 360 -24.89 -11.10 -0.28
CA SER A 360 -25.69 -11.62 0.85
C SER A 360 -25.17 -11.14 2.20
N ASP A 361 -26.02 -11.25 3.22
CA ASP A 361 -25.72 -10.83 4.60
C ASP A 361 -25.25 -9.37 4.70
N VAL A 362 -25.95 -8.48 4.01
CA VAL A 362 -25.60 -7.06 3.98
C VAL A 362 -26.36 -6.30 5.07
N ALA A 363 -25.64 -5.50 5.85
CA ALA A 363 -26.20 -4.56 6.81
C ALA A 363 -25.93 -3.12 6.35
N ILE A 364 -26.99 -2.31 6.30
CA ILE A 364 -26.93 -0.90 5.97
C ILE A 364 -27.56 -0.14 7.13
N ALA A 365 -26.74 0.47 7.98
CA ALA A 365 -27.21 1.03 9.23
C ALA A 365 -26.65 2.43 9.55
N ASN A 366 -27.47 3.29 10.16
CA ASN A 366 -27.02 4.59 10.69
C ASN A 366 -26.35 5.50 9.64
N ASN A 367 -26.68 5.36 8.36
CA ASN A 367 -26.17 6.25 7.31
C ASN A 367 -27.06 7.48 7.16
N GLN A 368 -26.46 8.57 6.70
CA GLN A 368 -27.13 9.79 6.31
C GLN A 368 -27.14 9.91 4.79
N PHE A 369 -28.33 9.97 4.21
CA PHE A 369 -28.51 10.13 2.76
C PHE A 369 -28.85 11.59 2.44
N SER A 370 -28.30 12.10 1.33
CA SER A 370 -28.56 13.48 0.90
C SER A 370 -30.04 13.76 0.59
N ARG A 371 -30.81 12.72 0.22
CA ARG A 371 -32.26 12.79 -0.04
C ARG A 371 -32.99 11.49 0.27
N LYS A 372 -34.32 11.58 0.42
CA LYS A 372 -35.20 10.45 0.80
C LYS A 372 -35.36 9.40 -0.30
N ALA A 373 -35.48 9.85 -1.56
CA ALA A 373 -35.61 8.97 -2.72
C ALA A 373 -34.25 8.40 -3.13
N GLY A 374 -34.23 7.18 -3.65
CA GLY A 374 -33.01 6.57 -4.18
C GLY A 374 -31.98 6.18 -3.12
N ARG A 375 -32.39 5.80 -1.91
CA ARG A 375 -31.43 5.36 -0.88
C ARG A 375 -30.76 4.04 -1.23
N MET A 376 -31.56 3.10 -1.72
CA MET A 376 -31.11 1.74 -2.01
C MET A 376 -31.87 1.19 -3.20
N ARG A 377 -31.16 0.46 -4.06
CA ARG A 377 -31.72 -0.41 -5.09
C ARG A 377 -31.18 -1.83 -4.90
N SER A 378 -32.08 -2.81 -4.95
CA SER A 378 -31.73 -4.22 -4.96
C SER A 378 -31.97 -4.77 -6.35
N MET A 379 -30.96 -5.43 -6.90
CA MET A 379 -30.98 -6.05 -8.22
C MET A 379 -31.08 -7.57 -8.10
N GLU A 380 -31.23 -8.25 -9.24
CA GLU A 380 -31.11 -9.71 -9.30
C GLU A 380 -29.84 -10.16 -8.57
N GLY A 381 -29.97 -11.20 -7.76
CA GLY A 381 -28.86 -11.74 -7.01
C GLY A 381 -28.51 -11.01 -5.72
N THR A 382 -29.46 -10.23 -5.20
CA THR A 382 -29.41 -9.73 -3.83
C THR A 382 -30.06 -10.74 -2.88
N GLY A 383 -29.31 -11.19 -1.88
CA GLY A 383 -29.78 -12.00 -0.76
C GLY A 383 -30.30 -11.15 0.39
N LYS A 384 -30.09 -11.64 1.63
CA LYS A 384 -30.57 -10.98 2.84
C LYS A 384 -29.93 -9.60 3.04
N VAL A 385 -30.78 -8.57 3.22
CA VAL A 385 -30.38 -7.19 3.54
C VAL A 385 -31.09 -6.71 4.81
N ARG A 386 -30.33 -6.08 5.71
CA ARG A 386 -30.87 -5.35 6.88
C ARG A 386 -30.67 -3.86 6.66
N PHE A 387 -31.76 -3.08 6.69
CA PHE A 387 -31.73 -1.63 6.49
C PHE A 387 -32.28 -0.91 7.72
N LEU A 388 -31.39 -0.39 8.58
CA LEU A 388 -31.74 0.02 9.95
C LEU A 388 -31.30 1.46 10.26
N ASN A 389 -32.16 2.26 10.91
CA ASN A 389 -31.79 3.56 11.49
C ASN A 389 -31.14 4.58 10.51
N ASN A 390 -31.41 4.45 9.22
CA ASN A 390 -30.90 5.36 8.20
C ASN A 390 -31.74 6.64 8.11
N ARG A 391 -31.08 7.80 7.98
CA ARG A 391 -31.70 9.13 8.02
C ARG A 391 -31.55 9.86 6.68
N ASN A 392 -32.37 10.89 6.47
CA ASN A 392 -32.33 11.75 5.27
C ASN A 392 -32.04 13.19 5.68
N GLY A 393 -31.41 13.95 4.78
CA GLY A 393 -31.29 15.40 4.86
C GLY A 393 -30.16 15.88 5.77
N GLY A 394 -29.68 17.09 5.48
CA GLY A 394 -28.54 17.73 6.14
C GLY A 394 -27.20 17.15 5.70
N ARG A 395 -26.24 18.01 5.34
CA ARG A 395 -24.82 17.62 5.35
C ARG A 395 -24.43 17.60 6.83
N PRO A 396 -23.92 16.51 7.40
CA PRO A 396 -23.43 16.55 8.77
C PRO A 396 -22.32 17.61 8.81
N ALA A 397 -22.32 18.43 9.86
CA ALA A 397 -21.07 19.09 10.23
C ALA A 397 -20.08 17.94 10.45
N LEU A 398 -19.00 17.90 9.68
CA LEU A 398 -17.93 16.93 9.86
C LEU A 398 -17.31 17.19 11.24
N SER A 399 -17.92 16.72 12.32
CA SER A 399 -17.15 16.45 13.52
C SER A 399 -16.20 15.34 13.10
N ALA A 400 -14.90 15.55 13.25
CA ALA A 400 -13.95 14.45 13.30
C ALA A 400 -14.42 13.51 14.42
N GLY A 401 -15.31 12.57 14.07
CA GLY A 401 -15.86 11.63 15.02
C GLY A 401 -14.70 10.90 15.65
N ALA A 402 -14.82 10.58 16.93
CA ALA A 402 -13.84 9.72 17.59
C ALA A 402 -13.60 8.49 16.70
N ARG A 403 -12.33 8.22 16.40
CA ARG A 403 -11.88 7.08 15.60
C ARG A 403 -12.68 5.85 16.01
N PRO A 404 -13.33 5.13 15.08
CA PRO A 404 -13.88 3.82 15.38
C PRO A 404 -12.77 2.99 16.02
N VAL A 405 -12.98 2.53 17.25
CA VAL A 405 -12.05 1.60 17.89
C VAL A 405 -12.04 0.35 17.04
N PRO A 406 -10.87 -0.11 16.52
CA PRO A 406 -10.80 -1.37 15.82
C PRO A 406 -11.38 -2.45 16.74
N LEU A 407 -12.48 -3.07 16.32
CA LEU A 407 -12.99 -4.23 17.04
C LEU A 407 -11.91 -5.32 16.96
N PRO A 408 -11.60 -6.01 18.07
CA PRO A 408 -10.58 -7.06 18.05
C PRO A 408 -11.03 -8.12 17.05
N PHE A 409 -10.25 -8.30 15.98
CA PHE A 409 -10.40 -9.46 15.12
C PHE A 409 -10.08 -10.67 15.99
N SER A 410 -11.09 -11.48 16.32
CA SER A 410 -10.88 -12.77 16.97
C SER A 410 -10.03 -13.64 16.04
N ARG A 411 -8.92 -14.17 16.60
CA ARG A 411 -7.95 -15.03 15.92
C ARG A 411 -8.58 -16.22 15.22
#